data_AF-A0A7D9LR41-F1
#
_entry.id   AF-A0A7D9LR41-F1
#
_cell.length_a   1.000
_cell.length_b   1.000
_cell.length_c   1.000
_cell.angle_alpha   90.00
_cell.angle_beta   90.00
_cell.angle_gamma   90.00
#
_symmetry.space_group_name_H-M   'P 1'
#
loop_
_entity.id
_entity.type
_entity.pdbx_description
1 polymer ?
#
loop_
_entity_poly.entity_id
_entity_poly.type
_entity_poly.pdbx_seq_one_letter_code
_entity_poly.pdbx_strand_id
1 'polypeptide(L)'
;MKYSKLKAINWGLPLAGHKLNVTPIATSRVTNHIKCMVHCAKTEGCVAINLGPAQAGQHECEMLETTRYSILNILSAKTFTAKAGWTYIGPK
;
A
#
# COMPACT_ATOMS: atom_id res chain seq x y z
N MET A 1 -1.52 17.39 -22.89
CA MET A 1 -1.64 16.60 -21.64
C MET A 1 -0.58 15.50 -21.66
N LYS A 2 0.38 15.49 -20.73
CA LYS A 2 1.36 14.39 -20.63
C LYS A 2 0.67 13.23 -19.90
N TYR A 3 0.47 12.11 -20.59
CA TYR A 3 0.08 10.87 -19.94
C TYR A 3 1.20 10.47 -18.97
N SER A 4 0.98 10.66 -17.67
CA SER A 4 1.87 10.09 -16.64
C SER A 4 1.84 8.57 -16.83
N LYS A 5 2.99 7.95 -17.14
CA LYS A 5 3.10 6.50 -17.32
C LYS A 5 2.60 5.81 -16.05
N LEU A 6 1.42 5.19 -16.11
CA LEU A 6 0.91 4.35 -15.03
C LEU A 6 1.67 3.03 -15.06
N LYS A 7 2.22 2.63 -13.91
CA LYS A 7 2.77 1.29 -13.75
C LYS A 7 1.64 0.28 -13.57
N ALA A 8 1.67 -0.80 -14.35
CA ALA A 8 0.82 -1.95 -14.08
C ALA A 8 1.37 -2.73 -12.87
N ILE A 9 0.54 -2.92 -11.85
CA ILE A 9 0.83 -3.77 -10.69
C ILE A 9 -0.21 -4.88 -10.69
N ASN A 10 0.24 -6.13 -10.65
CA ASN A 10 -0.65 -7.29 -10.56
C ASN A 10 -1.11 -7.46 -9.11
N TRP A 11 -2.11 -6.70 -8.69
CA TRP A 11 -2.60 -6.68 -7.31
C TRP A 11 -3.11 -8.04 -6.85
N GLY A 12 -2.63 -8.48 -5.69
CA GLY A 12 -3.10 -9.69 -5.01
C GLY A 12 -4.34 -9.43 -4.15
N LEU A 13 -4.75 -10.47 -3.42
CA LEU A 13 -5.87 -10.38 -2.50
C LEU A 13 -5.54 -9.43 -1.32
N PRO A 14 -6.47 -8.55 -0.93
CA PRO A 14 -6.30 -7.71 0.25
C PRO A 14 -6.17 -8.55 1.53
N LEU A 15 -5.20 -8.21 2.38
CA LEU A 15 -5.02 -8.82 3.70
C LEU A 15 -5.62 -7.89 4.76
N ALA A 16 -6.89 -8.10 5.06
CA ALA A 16 -7.62 -7.34 6.07
C ALA A 16 -7.06 -7.58 7.49
N GLY A 17 -7.18 -6.57 8.35
CA GLY A 17 -6.72 -6.60 9.74
C GLY A 17 -5.20 -6.53 9.89
N HIS A 18 -4.46 -6.29 8.81
CA HIS A 18 -3.01 -6.26 8.80
C HIS A 18 -2.48 -5.03 8.07
N LYS A 19 -1.30 -4.57 8.50
CA LYS A 19 -0.48 -3.58 7.82
C LYS A 19 0.96 -4.09 7.77
N LEU A 20 1.66 -3.86 6.66
CA LEU A 20 3.10 -4.11 6.60
C LEU A 20 3.83 -3.02 7.39
N ASN A 21 4.64 -3.41 8.38
CA ASN A 21 5.35 -2.48 9.26
C ASN A 21 6.62 -1.93 8.61
N VAL A 22 6.42 -1.00 7.67
CA VAL A 22 7.50 -0.29 6.97
C VAL A 22 7.18 1.18 6.86
N THR A 23 8.22 2.00 6.74
CA THR A 23 8.08 3.42 6.47
C THR A 23 7.47 3.60 5.08
N PRO A 24 6.35 4.33 4.95
CA PRO A 24 5.80 4.64 3.65
C PRO A 24 6.68 5.64 2.91
N ILE A 25 6.81 5.48 1.59
CA ILE A 25 7.47 6.48 0.74
C ILE A 25 6.60 7.72 0.54
N ALA A 26 5.28 7.58 0.67
CA ALA A 26 4.33 8.67 0.62
C ALA A 26 3.02 8.28 1.33
N THR A 27 2.29 9.29 1.83
CA THR A 27 0.95 9.12 2.39
C THR A 27 -0.04 10.04 1.68
N SER A 28 -1.30 9.62 1.57
CA SER A 28 -2.37 10.45 1.03
C SER A 28 -3.73 10.11 1.64
N ARG A 29 -4.69 11.03 1.57
CA ARG A 29 -6.09 10.75 1.91
C ARG A 29 -6.87 10.42 0.65
N VAL A 30 -7.60 9.30 0.68
CA VAL A 30 -8.34 8.79 -0.49
C VAL A 30 -9.73 8.31 -0.09
N THR A 31 -10.68 8.29 -1.02
CA THR A 31 -12.05 7.85 -0.74
C THR A 31 -12.22 6.32 -0.74
N ASN A 32 -11.28 5.56 -1.32
CA ASN A 32 -11.32 4.10 -1.37
C ASN A 32 -9.93 3.52 -1.74
N HIS A 33 -9.83 2.20 -1.65
CA HIS A 33 -8.59 1.46 -1.96
C HIS A 33 -8.14 1.60 -3.42
N ILE A 34 -9.07 1.67 -4.39
CA ILE A 34 -8.74 1.81 -5.81
C ILE A 34 -7.99 3.12 -6.07
N LYS A 35 -8.41 4.24 -5.46
CA LYS A 35 -7.66 5.51 -5.55
C LYS A 35 -6.25 5.39 -4.95
N CYS A 36 -6.09 4.68 -3.85
CA CYS A 36 -4.76 4.40 -3.26
C CYS A 36 -3.87 3.62 -4.24
N MET A 37 -4.41 2.59 -4.89
CA MET A 37 -3.69 1.81 -5.91
C MET A 37 -3.30 2.66 -7.12
N VAL A 38 -4.20 3.55 -7.58
CA VAL A 38 -3.91 4.48 -8.68
C VAL A 38 -2.83 5.48 -8.28
N HIS A 39 -2.86 5.99 -7.05
CA HIS A 39 -1.79 6.85 -6.54
C HIS A 39 -0.46 6.08 -6.52
N CYS A 40 -0.44 4.86 -5.98
CA CYS A 40 0.74 4.00 -6.00
C CYS A 40 1.25 3.75 -7.43
N ALA A 41 0.38 3.45 -8.39
CA ALA A 41 0.77 3.24 -9.79
C ALA A 41 1.39 4.48 -10.47
N LYS A 42 1.18 5.68 -9.92
CA LYS A 42 1.80 6.93 -10.36
C LYS A 42 3.06 7.31 -9.55
N THR A 43 3.21 6.76 -8.35
CA THR A 43 4.32 7.05 -7.45
C THR A 43 5.49 6.14 -7.76
N GLU A 44 6.64 6.74 -8.08
CA GLU A 44 7.87 6.00 -8.33
C GLU A 44 8.27 5.13 -7.13
N GLY A 45 8.78 3.93 -7.38
CA GLY A 45 9.13 2.96 -6.34
C GLY A 45 7.94 2.23 -5.70
N CYS A 46 6.71 2.73 -5.82
CA CYS A 46 5.57 2.09 -5.17
C CYS A 46 5.25 0.72 -5.78
N VAL A 47 5.06 -0.26 -4.89
CA VAL A 47 4.75 -1.67 -5.23
C VAL A 47 3.64 -2.26 -4.37
N ALA A 48 3.36 -1.69 -3.20
CA ALA A 48 2.30 -2.12 -2.30
C ALA A 48 1.70 -0.92 -1.55
N ILE A 49 0.57 -1.15 -0.89
CA ILE A 49 -0.11 -0.14 -0.09
C ILE A 49 -0.55 -0.70 1.27
N ASN A 50 -0.57 0.14 2.30
CA ASN A 50 -1.45 -0.06 3.45
C ASN A 50 -2.61 0.94 3.35
N LEU A 51 -3.84 0.46 3.52
CA LEU A 51 -5.01 1.30 3.62
C LEU A 51 -5.52 1.29 5.07
N GLY A 52 -5.58 2.46 5.68
CA GLY A 52 -6.12 2.65 7.02
C GLY A 52 -7.65 2.67 7.05
N PRO A 53 -8.22 2.72 8.28
CA PRO A 53 -9.66 2.78 8.46
C PRO A 53 -10.25 4.07 7.88
N ALA A 54 -11.52 4.03 7.49
CA ALA A 54 -12.23 5.22 7.05
C ALA A 54 -12.48 6.17 8.25
N GLN A 55 -12.06 7.43 8.11
CA GLN A 55 -12.35 8.52 9.02
C GLN A 55 -12.98 9.65 8.21
N ALA A 56 -14.21 10.04 8.57
CA ALA A 56 -14.99 11.05 7.82
C ALA A 56 -15.07 10.79 6.30
N GLY A 57 -15.23 9.51 5.91
CA GLY A 57 -15.34 9.10 4.50
C GLY A 57 -14.03 9.07 3.73
N GLN A 58 -12.89 9.26 4.39
CA GLN A 58 -11.56 9.16 3.78
C GLN A 58 -10.70 8.11 4.50
N HIS A 59 -9.85 7.43 3.74
CA HIS A 59 -8.86 6.49 4.21
C HIS A 59 -7.48 7.12 4.16
N GLU A 60 -6.66 6.82 5.15
CA GLU A 60 -5.22 6.98 5.05
C GLU A 60 -4.65 5.92 4.09
N CYS A 61 -3.91 6.36 3.09
CA CYS A 61 -3.24 5.51 2.10
C CYS A 61 -1.73 5.68 2.26
N GLU A 62 -1.06 4.62 2.68
CA GLU A 62 0.39 4.52 2.78
C GLU A 62 0.93 3.78 1.56
N MET A 63 1.76 4.46 0.76
CA MET A 63 2.44 3.89 -0.41
C MET A 63 3.77 3.29 0.02
N LEU A 64 4.04 2.05 -0.40
CA LEU A 64 5.19 1.27 0.09
C LEU A 64 6.11 0.90 -1.08
N GLU A 65 7.41 1.04 -0.86
CA GLU A 65 8.48 0.63 -1.80
C GLU A 65 8.83 -0.86 -1.72
N THR A 66 8.18 -1.60 -0.83
CA THR A 66 8.49 -3.01 -0.57
C THR A 66 7.24 -3.83 -0.36
N THR A 67 7.38 -5.14 -0.50
CA THR A 67 6.31 -6.13 -0.32
C THR A 67 6.67 -7.12 0.77
N ARG A 68 5.70 -7.88 1.26
CA ARG A 68 5.96 -8.97 2.23
C ARG A 68 6.98 -10.03 1.78
N TYR A 69 7.23 -10.14 0.48
CA TYR A 69 8.14 -11.14 -0.10
C TYR A 69 9.58 -10.63 -0.28
N SER A 70 9.85 -9.36 0.05
CA SER A 70 11.20 -8.82 -0.06
C SER A 70 12.14 -9.53 0.91
N ILE A 71 13.25 -10.05 0.40
CA ILE A 71 14.31 -10.69 1.22
C ILE A 71 14.80 -9.72 2.30
N LEU A 72 14.90 -8.42 1.99
CA LEU A 72 15.27 -7.41 2.98
C LEU A 72 14.28 -7.33 4.14
N ASN A 73 12.98 -7.56 3.88
CA ASN A 73 11.97 -7.57 4.94
C ASN A 73 12.11 -8.81 5.82
N ILE A 74 12.44 -9.97 5.23
CA ILE A 74 12.72 -11.20 5.98
C ILE A 74 13.96 -11.01 6.87
N LEU A 75 15.05 -10.47 6.31
CA LEU A 75 16.30 -10.23 7.04
C LEU A 75 16.18 -9.13 8.10
N SER A 76 15.32 -8.13 7.88
CA SER A 76 15.10 -7.01 8.81
C SER A 76 13.90 -7.22 9.73
N ALA A 77 13.32 -8.43 9.77
CA ALA A 77 12.12 -8.78 10.52
C ALA A 77 10.94 -7.79 10.32
N LYS A 78 10.83 -7.18 9.13
CA LYS A 78 9.69 -6.33 8.75
C LYS A 78 8.51 -7.25 8.44
N THR A 79 7.62 -7.39 9.42
CA THR A 79 6.48 -8.30 9.37
C THR A 79 5.16 -7.54 9.18
N PHE A 80 4.10 -8.31 8.94
CA PHE A 80 2.76 -7.79 9.16
C PHE A 80 2.50 -7.59 10.63
N THR A 81 1.94 -6.44 10.96
CA THR A 81 1.35 -6.20 12.27
C THR A 81 -0.16 -6.35 12.16
N ALA A 82 -0.74 -7.14 13.06
CA ALA A 82 -2.18 -7.16 13.25
C ALA A 82 -2.63 -5.77 13.72
N LYS A 83 -3.40 -5.08 12.87
CA LYS A 83 -3.88 -3.72 13.13
C LYS A 83 -5.31 -3.59 12.62
N ALA A 84 -6.25 -3.56 13.55
CA ALA A 84 -7.68 -3.49 13.24
C ALA A 84 -8.01 -2.29 12.35
N GLY A 85 -8.88 -2.49 11.36
CA GLY A 85 -9.27 -1.45 10.39
C GLY A 85 -8.23 -1.14 9.31
N TRP A 86 -7.05 -1.77 9.35
CA TRP A 86 -6.04 -1.64 8.29
C TRP A 86 -6.11 -2.82 7.33
N THR A 87 -5.74 -2.57 6.09
CA THR A 87 -5.65 -3.59 5.03
C THR A 87 -4.38 -3.39 4.23
N TYR A 88 -3.54 -4.42 4.18
CA TYR A 88 -2.40 -4.45 3.27
C TYR A 88 -2.83 -4.98 1.89
N ILE A 89 -2.34 -4.36 0.83
CA ILE A 89 -2.54 -4.83 -0.54
C ILE A 89 -1.22 -4.72 -1.29
N GLY A 90 -0.67 -5.85 -1.72
CA GLY A 90 0.55 -5.93 -2.51
C GLY A 90 0.32 -6.72 -3.80
N PRO A 91 1.36 -7.00 -4.59
CA PRO A 91 1.23 -7.82 -5.77
C PRO A 91 0.95 -9.29 -5.41
N LYS A 92 0.35 -10.02 -6.35
CA LYS A 92 0.12 -11.46 -6.29
C LYS A 92 1.42 -12.23 -6.15
#